data_AF-A0A3P3DYK1-F1
#
_entry.id   AF-A0A3P3DYK1-F1
#
_cell.length_a   1.000
_cell.length_b   1.000
_cell.length_c   1.000
_cell.angle_alpha   90.00
_cell.angle_beta   90.00
_cell.angle_gamma   90.00
#
_symmetry.space_group_name_H-M   'P 1'
#
loop_
_entity.id
_entity.type
_entity.pdbx_description
1 polymer ?
#
loop_
_entity_poly.entity_id
_entity_poly.type
_entity_poly.pdbx_seq_one_letter_code
_entity_poly.pdbx_strand_id
1 'polypeptide(L)'
;PVVVVVRSLPGARMSSIVSDNVGGVAMGVKHLVSLGHSRIAFLGGFPDTAVFAERRSGYRKAMDESGLTFDAELVVPSIPSRAGGVEAIGRAMTISDRPTGAVCFNDAVAFGV
;
A
#
# COMPACT_ATOMS: atom_id res chain seq x y z
N PRO A 1 -5.47 -11.77 30.61
CA PRO A 1 -4.91 -10.57 29.92
C PRO A 1 -4.87 -10.84 28.41
N VAL A 2 -5.20 -9.85 27.56
CA VAL A 2 -5.24 -10.00 26.09
C VAL A 2 -4.51 -8.82 25.45
N VAL A 3 -3.71 -9.09 24.42
CA VAL A 3 -3.03 -8.08 23.60
C VAL A 3 -3.37 -8.35 22.14
N VAL A 4 -3.74 -7.30 21.40
CA VAL A 4 -4.04 -7.40 19.96
C VAL A 4 -2.77 -7.12 19.16
N VAL A 5 -2.55 -7.88 18.10
CA VAL A 5 -1.40 -7.69 17.20
C VAL A 5 -1.89 -7.29 15.81
N VAL A 6 -1.06 -6.60 15.04
CA VAL A 6 -1.28 -6.18 13.64
C VAL A 6 -2.19 -4.95 13.49
N ARG A 7 -3.25 -4.84 14.29
CA ARG A 7 -4.19 -3.71 14.24
C ARG A 7 -4.69 -3.34 15.62
N SER A 8 -5.08 -2.08 15.77
CA SER A 8 -5.90 -1.64 16.90
C SER A 8 -7.37 -1.95 16.65
N LEU A 9 -8.14 -2.14 17.72
CA LEU A 9 -9.59 -2.27 17.67
C LEU A 9 -10.19 -1.02 18.31
N PRO A 10 -10.71 -0.07 17.51
CA PRO A 10 -11.30 1.15 18.04
C PRO A 10 -12.39 0.85 19.08
N GLY A 11 -12.33 1.52 20.23
CA GLY A 11 -13.27 1.34 21.33
C GLY A 11 -13.00 0.14 22.25
N ALA A 12 -12.07 -0.76 21.88
CA ALA A 12 -11.63 -1.81 22.79
C ALA A 12 -10.62 -1.25 23.81
N ARG A 13 -10.86 -1.48 25.11
CA ARG A 13 -9.90 -1.15 26.18
C ARG A 13 -8.84 -2.26 26.30
N MET A 14 -8.08 -2.47 25.23
CA MET A 14 -7.06 -3.52 25.12
C MET A 14 -5.75 -2.93 24.59
N SER A 15 -4.62 -3.42 25.09
CA SER A 15 -3.31 -3.06 24.54
C SER A 15 -3.14 -3.65 23.14
N SER A 16 -2.43 -2.93 22.27
CA SER A 16 -2.12 -3.40 20.92
C SER A 16 -0.66 -3.17 20.54
N ILE A 17 -0.10 -4.11 19.79
CA ILE A 17 1.19 -3.97 19.11
C ILE A 17 0.92 -3.88 17.61
N VAL A 18 1.32 -2.78 17.00
CA VAL A 18 1.10 -2.49 15.58
C VAL A 18 2.41 -2.09 14.92
N SER A 19 2.48 -2.28 13.60
CA SER A 19 3.57 -1.72 12.79
C SER A 19 3.31 -0.25 12.50
N ASP A 20 4.38 0.53 12.28
CA ASP A 20 4.26 1.84 11.65
C ASP A 20 3.96 1.66 10.15
N ASN A 21 2.69 1.40 9.84
CA ASN A 21 2.22 1.17 8.47
C ASN A 21 2.40 2.42 7.58
N VAL A 22 2.22 3.62 8.15
CA VAL A 22 2.37 4.89 7.43
C VAL A 22 3.83 5.10 7.06
N GLY A 23 4.74 5.03 8.04
CA GLY A 23 6.17 5.19 7.83
C GLY A 23 6.75 4.11 6.93
N GLY A 24 6.35 2.85 7.14
CA GLY A 24 6.79 1.71 6.33
C GLY A 24 6.51 1.89 4.84
N VAL A 25 5.27 2.25 4.48
CA VAL A 25 4.91 2.49 3.08
C VAL A 25 5.58 3.74 2.53
N ALA A 26 5.67 4.81 3.33
CA ALA A 26 6.33 6.03 2.91
C ALA A 26 7.81 5.79 2.56
N MET A 27 8.52 4.93 3.31
CA MET A 27 9.88 4.51 2.97
C MET A 27 9.95 3.78 1.62
N GLY A 28 9.02 2.86 1.34
CA GLY A 28 8.95 2.14 0.07
C GLY A 28 8.74 3.07 -1.14
N VAL A 29 7.81 4.04 -1.01
CA VAL A 29 7.60 5.05 -2.05
C VAL A 29 8.85 5.89 -2.25
N LYS A 30 9.42 6.47 -1.18
CA LYS A 30 10.63 7.31 -1.26
C LYS A 30 11.81 6.58 -1.88
N HIS A 31 11.94 5.27 -1.62
CA HIS A 31 12.95 4.45 -2.26
C HIS A 31 12.74 4.38 -3.78
N LEU A 32 11.54 4.06 -4.25
CA LEU A 32 11.25 4.05 -5.69
C LEU A 32 11.46 5.44 -6.33
N VAL A 33 11.07 6.51 -5.65
CA VAL A 33 11.35 7.88 -6.11
C VAL A 33 12.84 8.14 -6.23
N SER A 34 13.65 7.71 -5.25
CA SER A 34 15.12 7.85 -5.29
C SER A 34 15.77 7.10 -6.45
N LEU A 35 15.09 6.08 -6.99
CA LEU A 35 15.51 5.33 -8.18
C LEU A 35 15.01 5.96 -9.50
N GLY A 36 14.27 7.06 -9.43
CA GLY A 36 13.76 7.80 -10.60
C GLY A 36 12.31 7.48 -10.99
N HIS A 37 11.59 6.68 -10.22
CA HIS A 37 10.17 6.41 -10.49
C HIS A 37 9.29 7.59 -10.06
N SER A 38 8.51 8.12 -11.00
CA SER A 38 7.55 9.20 -10.77
C SER A 38 6.08 8.75 -10.81
N ARG A 39 5.81 7.57 -11.39
CA ARG A 39 4.48 6.97 -11.51
C ARG A 39 4.48 5.60 -10.84
N ILE A 40 4.04 5.55 -9.59
CA ILE A 40 4.15 4.37 -8.72
C ILE A 40 2.75 3.85 -8.41
N ALA A 41 2.50 2.55 -8.55
CA ALA A 41 1.23 1.95 -8.16
C ALA A 41 1.21 1.51 -6.69
N PHE A 42 0.03 1.51 -6.08
CA PHE A 42 -0.22 0.87 -4.79
C PHE A 42 -1.16 -0.32 -4.99
N LEU A 43 -0.64 -1.54 -4.81
CA LEU A 43 -1.32 -2.77 -5.24
C LEU A 43 -1.74 -3.63 -4.04
N GLY A 44 -2.99 -4.09 -4.05
CA GLY A 44 -3.54 -5.06 -3.09
C GLY A 44 -4.09 -4.46 -1.80
N GLY A 45 -4.64 -5.35 -0.97
CA GLY A 45 -5.25 -5.03 0.32
C GLY A 45 -6.75 -4.73 0.24
N PHE A 46 -7.42 -4.83 1.40
CA PHE A 46 -8.85 -4.63 1.54
C PHE A 46 -9.17 -3.18 1.99
N PRO A 47 -9.92 -2.39 1.19
CA PRO A 47 -10.16 -0.98 1.46
C PRO A 47 -10.83 -0.66 2.80
N ASP A 48 -11.57 -1.61 3.36
CA ASP A 48 -12.35 -1.51 4.59
C ASP A 48 -11.55 -1.82 5.87
N THR A 49 -10.22 -1.97 5.76
CA THR A 49 -9.34 -2.27 6.90
C THR A 49 -8.53 -1.06 7.37
N ALA A 50 -8.31 -0.95 8.69
CA ALA A 50 -7.46 0.08 9.27
C ALA A 50 -6.03 0.06 8.70
N VAL A 51 -5.47 -1.14 8.48
CA VAL A 51 -4.13 -1.32 7.89
C VAL A 51 -4.09 -0.76 6.46
N PHE A 52 -5.12 -0.97 5.66
CA PHE A 52 -5.21 -0.37 4.32
C PHE A 52 -5.28 1.16 4.39
N ALA A 53 -6.11 1.70 5.27
CA ALA A 53 -6.21 3.15 5.45
C ALA A 53 -4.85 3.77 5.82
N GLU A 54 -4.13 3.17 6.77
CA GLU A 54 -2.79 3.61 7.18
C GLU A 54 -1.76 3.49 6.05
N ARG A 55 -1.68 2.33 5.38
CA ARG A 55 -0.74 2.09 4.27
C ARG A 55 -1.00 3.03 3.10
N ARG A 56 -2.25 3.20 2.69
CA ARG A 56 -2.65 4.17 1.65
C ARG A 56 -2.34 5.60 2.06
N SER A 57 -2.48 5.95 3.35
CA SER A 57 -2.10 7.26 3.85
C SER A 57 -0.58 7.48 3.76
N GLY A 58 0.23 6.48 4.09
CA GLY A 58 1.69 6.52 3.91
C GLY A 58 2.09 6.69 2.45
N TYR A 59 1.42 5.96 1.54
CA TYR A 59 1.63 6.08 0.10
C TYR A 59 1.34 7.51 -0.38
N ARG A 60 0.14 8.03 -0.11
CA ARG A 60 -0.25 9.40 -0.52
C ARG A 60 0.69 10.45 0.06
N LYS A 61 0.99 10.37 1.36
CA LYS A 61 1.90 11.31 2.03
C LYS A 61 3.28 11.34 1.36
N ALA A 62 3.84 10.18 1.02
CA ALA A 62 5.15 10.12 0.39
C ALA A 62 5.16 10.60 -1.06
N MET A 63 4.06 10.39 -1.81
CA MET A 63 3.87 10.99 -3.14
C MET A 63 3.88 12.52 -3.02
N ASP A 64 3.07 13.07 -2.11
CA ASP A 64 2.97 14.52 -1.87
C ASP A 64 4.32 15.12 -1.43
N GLU A 65 5.00 14.49 -0.47
CA GLU A 65 6.33 14.93 0.01
C GLU A 65 7.43 14.86 -1.07
N SER A 66 7.21 14.03 -2.09
CA SER A 66 8.14 13.87 -3.23
C SER A 66 7.74 14.73 -4.44
N GLY A 67 6.70 15.56 -4.30
CA GLY A 67 6.18 16.41 -5.39
C GLY A 67 5.51 15.63 -6.53
N LEU A 68 5.08 14.39 -6.27
CA LEU A 68 4.40 13.54 -7.23
C LEU A 68 2.88 13.64 -7.07
N THR A 69 2.16 13.65 -8.19
CA THR A 69 0.69 13.70 -8.18
C THR A 69 0.13 12.36 -7.71
N PHE A 70 -0.73 12.40 -6.69
CA PHE A 70 -1.55 11.25 -6.31
C PHE A 70 -2.60 10.97 -7.40
N ASP A 71 -2.53 9.78 -8.00
CA ASP A 71 -3.50 9.29 -8.97
C ASP A 71 -4.31 8.13 -8.36
N ALA A 72 -5.63 8.27 -8.31
CA ALA A 72 -6.52 7.27 -7.74
C ALA A 72 -6.57 5.99 -8.59
N GLU A 73 -6.31 6.06 -9.90
CA GLU A 73 -6.27 4.88 -10.78
C GLU A 73 -5.08 3.97 -10.46
N LEU A 74 -4.01 4.52 -9.87
CA LEU A 74 -2.82 3.78 -9.45
C LEU A 74 -3.00 3.04 -8.12
N VAL A 75 -4.14 3.22 -7.44
CA VAL A 75 -4.50 2.47 -6.24
C VAL A 75 -5.40 1.32 -6.68
N VAL A 76 -4.87 0.09 -6.68
CA VAL A 76 -5.59 -1.10 -7.18
C VAL A 76 -5.78 -2.10 -6.03
N PRO A 77 -6.90 -2.03 -5.28
CA PRO A 77 -7.19 -2.99 -4.24
C PRO A 77 -7.48 -4.37 -4.81
N SER A 78 -7.03 -5.39 -4.08
CA SER A 78 -7.29 -6.81 -4.37
C SER A 78 -7.05 -7.63 -3.10
N ILE A 79 -7.43 -8.91 -3.14
CA ILE A 79 -7.15 -9.83 -2.03
C ILE A 79 -5.63 -9.80 -1.73
N PRO A 80 -5.19 -9.67 -0.46
CA PRO A 80 -3.77 -9.58 -0.10
C PRO A 80 -3.07 -10.95 -0.16
N SER A 81 -3.10 -11.56 -1.35
CA SER A 81 -2.59 -12.87 -1.69
C SER A 81 -1.82 -12.81 -3.01
N ARG A 82 -1.10 -13.89 -3.35
CA ARG A 82 -0.41 -13.99 -4.64
C ARG A 82 -1.35 -13.86 -5.83
N ALA A 83 -2.50 -14.53 -5.79
CA ALA A 83 -3.49 -14.43 -6.86
C ALA A 83 -4.06 -13.00 -6.99
N GLY A 84 -4.27 -12.30 -5.86
CA GLY A 84 -4.67 -10.90 -5.89
C GLY A 84 -3.58 -9.96 -6.40
N GLY A 85 -2.30 -10.31 -6.22
CA GLY A 85 -1.18 -9.62 -6.87
C GLY A 85 -1.25 -9.69 -8.39
N VAL A 86 -1.48 -10.89 -8.94
CA VAL A 86 -1.65 -11.12 -10.39
C VAL A 86 -2.80 -10.29 -10.96
N GLU A 87 -3.93 -10.26 -10.26
CA GLU A 87 -5.08 -9.44 -10.66
C GLU A 87 -4.75 -7.94 -10.63
N ALA A 88 -4.12 -7.47 -9.56
CA ALA A 88 -3.82 -6.05 -9.37
C ALA A 88 -2.82 -5.53 -10.40
N ILE A 89 -1.74 -6.26 -10.68
CA ILE A 89 -0.77 -5.86 -11.70
C ILE A 89 -1.40 -5.90 -13.10
N GLY A 90 -2.23 -6.90 -13.39
CA GLY A 90 -2.95 -7.00 -14.67
C GLY A 90 -3.77 -5.74 -14.94
N ARG A 91 -4.54 -5.27 -13.94
CA ARG A 91 -5.32 -4.03 -14.02
C ARG A 91 -4.44 -2.78 -14.12
N ALA A 92 -3.34 -2.72 -13.36
CA ALA A 92 -2.42 -1.59 -13.43
C ALA A 92 -1.76 -1.45 -14.83
N MET A 93 -1.54 -2.57 -15.53
CA MET A 93 -0.95 -2.58 -16.88
C MET A 93 -1.95 -2.21 -17.99
N THR A 94 -3.26 -2.16 -17.71
CA THR A 94 -4.28 -1.66 -18.66
C THR A 94 -4.41 -0.14 -18.66
N ILE A 95 -3.83 0.55 -17.67
CA ILE A 95 -3.83 2.02 -17.60
C ILE A 95 -2.99 2.56 -18.76
N SER A 96 -3.50 3.58 -19.47
CA SER A 96 -2.85 4.12 -20.68
C SER A 96 -1.46 4.67 -20.40
N ASP A 97 -1.31 5.47 -19.34
CA ASP A 97 -0.02 5.87 -18.79
C ASP A 97 0.33 4.90 -17.65
N ARG A 98 1.23 3.95 -17.92
CA ARG A 98 1.50 2.83 -17.00
C ARG A 98 2.40 3.26 -15.85
N PRO A 99 2.19 2.70 -14.63
CA PRO A 99 3.17 2.85 -13.56
C PRO A 99 4.50 2.20 -13.94
N THR A 100 5.59 2.78 -13.48
CA THR A 100 6.95 2.26 -13.67
C THR A 100 7.51 1.57 -12.43
N GLY A 101 6.89 1.78 -11.27
CA GLY A 101 7.19 1.08 -10.03
C GLY A 101 5.91 0.75 -9.27
N ALA A 102 5.99 -0.15 -8.28
CA ALA A 102 4.85 -0.52 -7.45
C ALA A 102 5.26 -0.72 -5.99
N VAL A 103 4.46 -0.18 -5.08
CA VAL A 103 4.47 -0.56 -3.67
C VAL A 103 3.32 -1.54 -3.45
N CYS A 104 3.66 -2.77 -3.09
CA CYS A 104 2.68 -3.81 -2.82
C CYS A 104 2.21 -3.75 -1.37
N PHE A 105 0.95 -4.12 -1.15
CA PHE A 105 0.35 -4.13 0.18
C PHE A 105 1.11 -5.06 1.11
N ASN A 106 1.55 -6.23 0.65
CA ASN A 106 2.42 -7.16 1.39
C ASN A 106 3.25 -8.02 0.41
N ASP A 107 4.14 -8.86 0.94
CA ASP A 107 5.01 -9.72 0.13
C ASP A 107 4.22 -10.75 -0.69
N ALA A 108 3.10 -11.26 -0.15
CA ALA A 108 2.26 -12.20 -0.88
C ALA A 108 1.71 -11.59 -2.18
N VAL A 109 1.26 -10.33 -2.12
CA VAL A 109 0.88 -9.55 -3.30
C VAL A 109 2.10 -9.33 -4.19
N ALA A 110 3.24 -8.92 -3.64
CA ALA A 110 4.46 -8.67 -4.41
C ALA A 110 4.94 -9.90 -5.20
N PHE A 111 4.84 -11.12 -4.66
CA PHE A 111 5.17 -12.36 -5.38
C PHE A 111 4.21 -12.71 -6.53
N GLY A 112 3.07 -12.01 -6.63
CA GLY A 112 2.12 -12.14 -7.73
C GLY A 112 2.22 -11.03 -8.77
N VAL A 113 2.92 -9.94 -8.44
CA VAL A 113 3.21 -8.79 -9.32
C VAL A 113 4.41 -9.12 -10.19
#